data_AF-A0A0V0Y7G2-F1
#
_entry.id   AF-A0A0V0Y7G2-F1
#
_cell.length_a   1.000
_cell.length_b   1.000
_cell.length_c   1.000
_cell.angle_alpha   90.00
_cell.angle_beta   90.00
_cell.angle_gamma   90.00
#
_symmetry.space_group_name_H-M   'P 1'
#
loop_
_entity.id
_entity.type
_entity.pdbx_description
1 polymer ?
#
loop_
_entity_poly.entity_id
_entity_poly.type
_entity_poly.pdbx_seq_one_letter_code
_entity_poly.pdbx_strand_id
1 'polypeptide(L)'
;MSEDRYRSGNITTKYLFETYPEGFHGVRLNEEETRSIAAIAAALFTHHRHRAVNFLNSVQQDFSTNTQSMNEQLLFVKVPHIDREASQHKISGVQIIPDNCTVTLDGKKVHIEGPINFCNTVLNLKVNGKPCNVQIKSCDTAGRISLLYKGCPYDLNVTTSTAQKYYKYMPEPKKVDLSNVIVAPMPGMIKSVSVKVGQSVSECQETCVIEAMKMQNSLLAPKSGKVKAVNCEAGKAVEEGSSSSIRFDLVFG
;
A
#
# COMPACT_ATOMS: atom_id res chain seq x y z
N MET A 1 16.97 -2.09 -9.90
CA MET A 1 18.41 -2.04 -10.24
C MET A 1 19.01 -0.67 -9.90
N SER A 2 18.83 -0.20 -8.66
CA SER A 2 19.31 1.12 -8.22
C SER A 2 20.52 1.04 -7.29
N GLU A 3 20.93 -0.17 -6.90
CA GLU A 3 22.03 -0.40 -5.96
C GLU A 3 23.39 -0.22 -6.67
N ASP A 4 24.32 0.43 -5.98
CA ASP A 4 25.57 0.92 -6.58
C ASP A 4 26.60 -0.19 -6.86
N ARG A 5 26.72 -1.23 -6.01
CA ARG A 5 27.57 -2.41 -6.31
C ARG A 5 27.10 -3.14 -7.56
N TYR A 6 25.79 -3.32 -7.72
CA TYR A 6 25.21 -3.93 -8.90
C TYR A 6 25.48 -3.09 -10.15
N ARG A 7 25.31 -1.75 -10.07
CA ARG A 7 25.55 -0.84 -11.20
C ARG A 7 27.03 -0.74 -11.59
N SER A 8 27.93 -0.82 -10.62
CA SER A 8 29.39 -0.80 -10.87
C SER A 8 29.93 -2.14 -11.38
N GLY A 9 29.12 -3.20 -11.38
CA GLY A 9 29.53 -4.55 -11.78
C GLY A 9 30.43 -5.24 -10.74
N ASN A 10 30.66 -4.61 -9.58
CA ASN A 10 31.43 -5.18 -8.48
C ASN A 10 30.54 -6.14 -7.66
N ILE A 11 30.20 -7.27 -8.28
CA ILE A 11 29.35 -8.31 -7.70
C ILE A 11 30.13 -9.61 -7.49
N THR A 12 29.82 -10.29 -6.39
CA THR A 12 30.36 -11.61 -6.04
C THR A 12 29.26 -12.66 -6.06
N THR A 13 29.60 -13.95 -5.99
CA THR A 13 28.62 -15.04 -5.84
C THR A 13 27.84 -14.97 -4.52
N LYS A 14 28.33 -14.20 -3.55
CA LYS A 14 27.68 -13.93 -2.25
C LYS A 14 26.98 -12.57 -2.19
N TYR A 15 26.97 -11.80 -3.27
CA TYR A 15 26.42 -10.44 -3.32
C TYR A 15 25.03 -10.32 -2.66
N LEU A 16 24.11 -11.25 -2.94
CA LEU A 16 22.75 -11.16 -2.39
C LEU A 16 22.73 -11.24 -0.86
N PHE A 17 23.53 -12.14 -0.27
CA PHE A 17 23.61 -12.33 1.18
C PHE A 17 24.36 -11.20 1.89
N GLU A 18 25.34 -10.59 1.22
CA GLU A 18 26.08 -9.44 1.76
C GLU A 18 25.25 -8.16 1.70
N THR A 19 24.54 -7.93 0.59
CA THR A 19 23.78 -6.69 0.35
C THR A 19 22.41 -6.73 1.04
N TYR A 20 21.80 -7.91 1.16
CA TYR A 20 20.47 -8.09 1.76
C TYR A 20 20.47 -9.25 2.77
N PRO A 21 21.21 -9.15 3.90
CA PRO A 21 21.31 -10.22 4.89
C PRO A 21 19.95 -10.58 5.50
N GLU A 22 19.14 -9.56 5.80
CA GLU A 22 17.78 -9.69 6.36
C GLU A 22 16.70 -9.70 5.26
N GLY A 23 17.10 -9.83 3.99
CA GLY A 23 16.19 -9.71 2.84
C GLY A 23 15.90 -8.27 2.41
N PHE A 24 15.00 -8.13 1.45
CA PHE A 24 14.70 -6.85 0.80
C PHE A 24 13.60 -6.08 1.54
N HIS A 25 13.99 -4.95 2.15
CA HIS A 25 13.09 -4.10 2.93
C HIS A 25 12.48 -2.94 2.13
N GLY A 26 12.82 -2.82 0.84
CA GLY A 26 12.40 -1.74 -0.05
C GLY A 26 13.52 -0.77 -0.40
N VAL A 27 13.21 0.18 -1.28
CA VAL A 27 14.14 1.20 -1.76
C VAL A 27 13.96 2.50 -0.99
N ARG A 28 15.08 3.06 -0.53
CA ARG A 28 15.12 4.40 0.07
C ARG A 28 14.84 5.47 -0.97
N LEU A 29 13.92 6.38 -0.68
CA LEU A 29 13.63 7.53 -1.54
C LEU A 29 14.58 8.68 -1.23
N ASN A 30 15.16 9.27 -2.28
CA ASN A 30 15.87 10.54 -2.15
C ASN A 30 14.87 11.69 -1.94
N GLU A 31 15.32 12.87 -1.50
CA GLU A 31 14.43 14.01 -1.31
C GLU A 31 13.73 14.45 -2.60
N GLU A 32 14.42 14.43 -3.74
CA GLU A 32 13.82 14.74 -5.05
C GLU A 32 12.73 13.73 -5.42
N GLU A 33 12.96 12.45 -5.16
CA GLU A 33 12.02 11.36 -5.45
C GLU A 33 10.80 11.42 -4.54
N THR A 34 11.04 11.73 -3.25
CA THR A 34 10.00 11.99 -2.25
C THR A 34 9.07 13.10 -2.72
N ARG A 35 9.64 14.24 -3.17
CA ARG A 35 8.87 15.37 -3.71
C ARG A 35 8.13 14.99 -5.00
N SER A 36 8.75 14.19 -5.86
CA SER A 36 8.14 13.73 -7.11
C SER A 36 6.90 12.86 -6.84
N ILE A 37 7.01 11.88 -5.95
CA ILE A 37 5.90 10.99 -5.56
C ILE A 37 4.80 11.78 -4.85
N ALA A 38 5.17 12.70 -3.95
CA ALA A 38 4.20 13.56 -3.26
C ALA A 38 3.42 14.45 -4.24
N ALA A 39 4.11 15.02 -5.23
CA ALA A 39 3.48 15.84 -6.27
C ALA A 39 2.52 15.01 -7.14
N ILE A 40 2.92 13.79 -7.55
CA ILE A 40 2.06 12.88 -8.31
C ILE A 40 0.81 12.49 -7.51
N ALA A 41 0.96 12.16 -6.22
CA ALA A 41 -0.18 11.80 -5.37
C ALA A 41 -1.18 12.96 -5.23
N ALA A 42 -0.69 14.19 -5.11
CA ALA A 42 -1.56 15.35 -5.04
C ALA A 42 -2.28 15.65 -6.37
N ALA A 43 -1.57 15.49 -7.50
CA ALA A 43 -2.15 15.61 -8.82
C ALA A 43 -3.25 14.56 -9.03
N LEU A 44 -3.00 13.30 -8.66
CA LEU A 44 -4.00 12.24 -8.67
C LEU A 44 -5.19 12.57 -7.78
N PHE A 45 -4.98 12.90 -6.50
CA PHE A 45 -6.07 13.25 -5.59
C PHE A 45 -6.94 14.39 -6.15
N THR A 46 -6.30 15.43 -6.69
CA THR A 46 -7.00 16.59 -7.26
C THR A 46 -7.76 16.22 -8.53
N HIS A 47 -7.17 15.39 -9.40
CA HIS A 47 -7.83 14.89 -10.60
C HIS A 47 -9.04 14.02 -10.27
N HIS A 48 -8.92 13.11 -9.30
CA HIS A 48 -10.03 12.24 -8.84
C HIS A 48 -11.19 13.09 -8.33
N ARG A 49 -10.86 14.13 -7.55
CA ARG A 49 -11.84 15.02 -6.94
C ARG A 49 -12.52 15.93 -7.97
N HIS A 50 -11.79 16.44 -8.96
CA HIS A 50 -12.36 17.20 -10.09
C HIS A 50 -13.35 16.34 -10.88
N ARG A 51 -12.98 15.09 -11.16
CA ARG A 51 -13.88 14.12 -11.82
C ARG A 51 -15.13 13.82 -10.99
N ALA A 52 -15.03 13.78 -9.67
CA ALA A 52 -16.16 13.53 -8.79
C ALA A 52 -17.17 14.69 -8.72
N VAL A 53 -16.79 15.90 -9.15
CA VAL A 53 -17.67 17.08 -9.21
C VAL A 53 -18.15 17.36 -10.63
N ASN A 54 -17.36 16.98 -11.65
CA ASN A 54 -17.70 17.16 -13.06
C ASN A 54 -18.35 15.91 -13.65
N PHE A 55 -19.69 15.85 -13.58
CA PHE A 55 -20.47 14.77 -14.19
C PHE A 55 -20.79 15.09 -15.65
N LEU A 56 -20.52 14.15 -16.55
CA LEU A 56 -20.98 14.22 -17.94
C LEU A 56 -22.50 14.02 -17.95
N ASN A 57 -23.22 14.90 -18.64
CA ASN A 57 -24.67 14.83 -18.89
C ASN A 57 -25.62 15.18 -17.73
N SER A 58 -25.14 15.81 -16.66
CA SER A 58 -26.03 16.46 -15.69
C SER A 58 -26.03 17.98 -15.91
N VAL A 59 -27.22 18.59 -15.98
CA VAL A 59 -27.33 20.05 -15.78
C VAL A 59 -26.81 20.32 -14.37
N GLN A 60 -25.75 21.13 -14.24
CA GLN A 60 -25.30 21.64 -12.95
C GLN A 60 -26.51 22.31 -12.29
N GLN A 61 -27.10 21.67 -11.29
CA GLN A 61 -27.87 22.41 -10.32
C GLN A 61 -26.85 23.06 -9.39
N ASP A 62 -26.69 24.37 -9.50
CA ASP A 62 -25.84 25.18 -8.63
C ASP A 62 -26.42 25.16 -7.22
N PHE A 63 -26.13 24.10 -6.45
CA PHE A 63 -26.54 23.98 -5.05
C PHE A 63 -25.67 24.83 -4.11
N SER A 64 -24.59 25.46 -4.60
CA SER A 64 -23.67 26.23 -3.76
C SER A 64 -22.98 27.36 -4.52
N THR A 65 -22.97 28.54 -3.91
CA THR A 65 -22.18 29.72 -4.32
C THR A 65 -20.72 29.66 -3.84
N ASN A 66 -20.30 28.55 -3.21
CA ASN A 66 -18.95 28.41 -2.68
C ASN A 66 -17.96 28.12 -3.82
N THR A 67 -17.56 29.19 -4.50
CA THR A 67 -16.57 29.26 -5.59
C THR A 67 -15.13 29.16 -5.09
N GLN A 68 -14.87 28.45 -3.97
CA GLN A 68 -13.48 28.09 -3.67
C GLN A 68 -12.97 27.21 -4.80
N SER A 69 -12.17 27.81 -5.68
CA SER A 69 -11.51 27.13 -6.78
C SER A 69 -10.79 25.93 -6.19
N MET A 70 -11.14 24.72 -6.63
CA MET A 70 -10.50 23.49 -6.16
C MET A 70 -8.97 23.54 -6.26
N ASN A 71 -8.45 24.38 -7.16
CA ASN A 71 -7.02 24.58 -7.41
C ASN A 71 -6.31 25.40 -6.32
N GLU A 72 -7.04 26.14 -5.48
CA GLU A 72 -6.50 26.97 -4.39
C GLU A 72 -6.53 26.26 -3.03
N GLN A 73 -7.00 25.01 -2.99
CA GLN A 73 -7.07 24.27 -1.74
C GLN A 73 -5.69 23.83 -1.26
N LEU A 74 -5.39 24.19 -0.01
CA LEU A 74 -4.22 23.69 0.70
C LEU A 74 -4.38 22.19 1.00
N LEU A 75 -3.46 21.40 0.45
CA LEU A 75 -3.36 19.96 0.69
C LEU A 75 -2.07 19.64 1.47
N PHE A 76 -2.08 18.51 2.17
CA PHE A 76 -0.92 17.97 2.86
C PHE A 76 -0.73 16.52 2.42
N VAL A 77 0.48 16.15 2.02
CA VAL A 77 0.82 14.79 1.61
C VAL A 77 1.79 14.20 2.60
N LYS A 78 1.39 13.10 3.25
CA LYS A 78 2.25 12.28 4.10
C LYS A 78 2.89 11.19 3.26
N VAL A 79 4.22 11.15 3.22
CA VAL A 79 5.02 10.14 2.51
C VAL A 79 5.73 9.26 3.54
N PRO A 80 5.48 7.95 3.58
CA PRO A 80 6.21 7.04 4.45
C PRO A 80 7.64 6.82 3.93
N HIS A 81 8.58 6.73 4.85
CA HIS A 81 9.98 6.37 4.57
C HIS A 81 10.32 5.06 5.30
N ILE A 82 11.26 4.30 4.75
CA ILE A 82 11.72 3.04 5.36
C ILE A 82 12.74 3.33 6.47
N ASP A 83 13.56 4.36 6.29
CA ASP A 83 14.73 4.70 7.11
C ASP A 83 14.46 5.79 8.16
N ARG A 84 13.34 6.51 8.04
CA ARG A 84 13.02 7.68 8.88
C ARG A 84 11.52 7.85 9.08
N GLU A 85 11.14 8.77 9.94
CA GLU A 85 9.75 9.15 10.12
C GLU A 85 9.12 9.68 8.82
N ALA A 86 7.81 9.48 8.67
CA ALA A 86 7.07 9.93 7.50
C ALA A 86 7.19 11.44 7.31
N SER A 87 7.55 11.88 6.10
CA SER A 87 7.62 13.31 5.78
C SER A 87 6.25 13.85 5.43
N GLN A 88 5.99 15.10 5.78
CA GLN A 88 4.76 15.80 5.42
C GLN A 88 5.11 16.98 4.52
N HIS A 89 4.46 17.07 3.36
CA HIS A 89 4.67 18.13 2.37
C HIS A 89 3.41 18.96 2.22
N LYS A 90 3.55 20.29 2.26
CA LYS A 90 2.45 21.24 2.05
C LYS A 90 2.31 21.53 0.56
N ILE A 91 1.10 21.46 0.06
CA ILE A 91 0.79 21.73 -1.34
C ILE A 91 -0.15 22.91 -1.40
N SER A 92 0.35 23.99 -2.01
CA SER A 92 -0.35 25.28 -2.04
C SER A 92 -1.21 25.48 -3.28
N GLY A 93 -1.05 24.63 -4.29
CA GLY A 93 -1.87 24.69 -5.50
C GLY A 93 -1.51 23.58 -6.48
N VAL A 94 -2.54 23.11 -7.18
CA VAL A 94 -2.44 22.09 -8.21
C VAL A 94 -3.17 22.58 -9.44
N GLN A 95 -2.42 22.76 -10.53
CA GLN A 95 -2.96 23.14 -11.83
C GLN A 95 -2.89 21.93 -12.74
N ILE A 96 -4.04 21.45 -13.20
CA ILE A 96 -4.15 20.31 -14.11
C ILE A 96 -4.56 20.84 -15.48
N ILE A 97 -3.70 20.60 -16.45
CA ILE A 97 -3.89 20.87 -17.89
C ILE A 97 -3.83 19.48 -18.58
N PRO A 98 -4.47 19.28 -19.73
CA PRO A 98 -4.30 18.05 -20.49
C PRO A 98 -2.81 17.71 -20.67
N ASP A 99 -2.44 16.50 -20.25
CA ASP A 99 -1.08 15.94 -20.28
C ASP A 99 0.01 16.74 -19.53
N ASN A 100 -0.37 17.75 -18.75
CA ASN A 100 0.57 18.57 -17.98
C ASN A 100 -0.03 19.01 -16.65
N CYS A 101 0.66 18.75 -15.56
CA CYS A 101 0.27 19.20 -14.23
C CYS A 101 1.40 19.98 -13.57
N THR A 102 1.06 21.13 -12.99
CA THR A 102 2.00 21.90 -12.17
C THR A 102 1.53 21.89 -10.72
N VAL A 103 2.37 21.37 -9.83
CA VAL A 103 2.08 21.27 -8.39
C VAL A 103 3.06 22.15 -7.64
N THR A 104 2.57 23.01 -6.74
CA THR A 104 3.44 23.83 -5.88
C THR A 104 3.60 23.16 -4.51
N LEU A 105 4.72 22.48 -4.32
CA LEU A 105 5.07 21.70 -3.14
C LEU A 105 6.12 22.43 -2.29
N ASP A 106 5.81 22.70 -1.02
CA ASP A 106 6.67 23.44 -0.08
C ASP A 106 7.21 24.77 -0.65
N GLY A 107 6.41 25.44 -1.48
CA GLY A 107 6.78 26.68 -2.17
C GLY A 107 7.57 26.49 -3.47
N LYS A 108 7.99 25.27 -3.81
CA LYS A 108 8.67 24.94 -5.08
C LYS A 108 7.67 24.38 -6.09
N LYS A 109 7.77 24.83 -7.35
CA LYS A 109 6.96 24.27 -8.43
C LYS A 109 7.58 22.96 -8.94
N VAL A 110 6.75 21.95 -9.08
CA VAL A 110 7.07 20.65 -9.67
C VAL A 110 6.21 20.50 -10.91
N HIS A 111 6.86 20.30 -12.05
CA HIS A 111 6.19 20.09 -13.34
C HIS A 111 6.10 18.60 -13.61
N ILE A 112 4.90 18.12 -13.86
CA ILE A 112 4.59 16.73 -14.19
C ILE A 112 4.04 16.72 -15.61
N GLU A 113 4.78 16.12 -16.53
CA GLU A 113 4.35 15.91 -17.92
C GLU A 113 3.87 14.48 -18.09
N GLY A 114 2.80 14.30 -18.84
CA GLY A 114 2.22 13.01 -19.17
C GLY A 114 0.76 12.87 -18.72
N PRO A 115 0.06 11.86 -19.27
CA PRO A 115 -1.37 11.67 -19.00
C PRO A 115 -1.58 11.15 -17.58
N ILE A 116 -2.13 11.99 -16.71
CA ILE A 116 -2.59 11.59 -15.37
C ILE A 116 -4.03 11.08 -15.51
N ASN A 117 -4.18 9.84 -15.97
CA ASN A 117 -5.48 9.21 -16.12
C ASN A 117 -5.67 8.06 -15.11
N PHE A 118 -6.92 7.81 -14.71
CA PHE A 118 -7.24 6.69 -13.81
C PHE A 118 -7.53 5.39 -14.56
N CYS A 119 -7.60 5.44 -15.89
CA CYS A 119 -7.88 4.27 -16.72
C CYS A 119 -6.63 3.41 -16.90
N ASN A 120 -5.44 3.99 -16.76
CA ASN A 120 -4.19 3.24 -16.83
C ASN A 120 -3.69 2.96 -15.42
N THR A 121 -3.31 1.71 -15.18
CA THR A 121 -2.65 1.31 -13.93
C THR A 121 -1.22 1.84 -13.87
N VAL A 122 -0.53 1.95 -15.00
CA VAL A 122 0.83 2.49 -15.10
C VAL A 122 0.80 3.88 -15.72
N LEU A 123 1.40 4.85 -15.03
CA LEU A 123 1.59 6.20 -15.52
C LEU A 123 3.04 6.39 -15.96
N ASN A 124 3.23 6.71 -17.23
CA ASN A 124 4.53 7.08 -17.78
C ASN A 124 4.63 8.60 -17.76
N LEU A 125 5.22 9.14 -16.69
CA LEU A 125 5.29 10.58 -16.46
C LEU A 125 6.73 11.07 -16.60
N LYS A 126 6.91 12.39 -16.77
CA LYS A 126 8.19 13.06 -16.54
C LYS A 126 8.00 14.11 -15.45
N VAL A 127 8.82 14.05 -14.41
CA VAL A 127 8.81 15.03 -13.32
C VAL A 127 10.05 15.89 -13.44
N ASN A 128 9.86 17.21 -13.63
CA ASN A 128 10.94 18.16 -13.91
C ASN A 128 11.88 17.69 -15.05
N GLY A 129 11.29 17.16 -16.12
CA GLY A 129 12.01 16.60 -17.28
C GLY A 129 12.64 15.21 -17.08
N LYS A 130 12.69 14.69 -15.84
CA LYS A 130 13.22 13.34 -15.56
C LYS A 130 12.11 12.29 -15.70
N PRO A 131 12.34 11.16 -16.39
CA PRO A 131 11.33 10.11 -16.51
C PRO A 131 11.00 9.50 -15.14
N CYS A 132 9.72 9.39 -14.85
CA CYS A 132 9.18 8.88 -13.60
C CYS A 132 7.97 7.99 -13.90
N ASN A 133 8.21 6.67 -13.92
CA ASN A 133 7.15 5.69 -14.10
C ASN A 133 6.63 5.26 -12.74
N VAL A 134 5.32 5.36 -12.55
CA VAL A 134 4.65 4.94 -11.31
C VAL A 134 3.45 4.07 -11.69
N GLN A 135 3.12 3.11 -10.83
CA GLN A 135 1.90 2.33 -10.98
C GLN A 135 0.94 2.64 -9.83
N ILE A 136 -0.31 2.94 -10.16
CA ILE A 136 -1.39 3.11 -9.19
C ILE A 136 -1.82 1.72 -8.73
N LYS A 137 -1.57 1.39 -7.45
CA LYS A 137 -2.04 0.16 -6.83
C LYS A 137 -3.46 0.35 -6.27
N SER A 138 -3.71 1.47 -5.62
CA SER A 138 -5.03 1.86 -5.14
C SER A 138 -5.13 3.37 -4.96
N CYS A 139 -6.34 3.90 -5.08
CA CYS A 139 -6.66 5.29 -4.81
C CYS A 139 -8.07 5.34 -4.23
N ASP A 140 -8.21 5.92 -3.04
CA ASP A 140 -9.49 6.05 -2.34
C ASP A 140 -9.90 7.52 -2.24
N THR A 141 -11.20 7.77 -2.14
CA THR A 141 -11.78 9.12 -2.03
C THR A 141 -11.35 9.80 -0.73
N ALA A 142 -11.03 9.03 0.30
CA ALA A 142 -10.49 9.52 1.57
C ALA A 142 -9.06 10.11 1.47
N GLY A 143 -8.41 10.02 0.31
CA GLY A 143 -7.07 10.56 0.09
C GLY A 143 -5.93 9.55 0.33
N ARG A 144 -6.26 8.28 0.60
CA ARG A 144 -5.28 7.20 0.68
C ARG A 144 -4.93 6.72 -0.72
N ILE A 145 -3.65 6.79 -1.09
CA ILE A 145 -3.16 6.42 -2.42
C ILE A 145 -1.95 5.51 -2.25
N SER A 146 -2.00 4.30 -2.80
CA SER A 146 -0.86 3.38 -2.84
C SER A 146 -0.23 3.42 -4.23
N LEU A 147 1.02 3.90 -4.30
CA LEU A 147 1.79 3.98 -5.55
C LEU A 147 2.97 3.01 -5.51
N LEU A 148 3.15 2.25 -6.57
CA LEU A 148 4.35 1.44 -6.78
C LEU A 148 5.38 2.26 -7.55
N TYR A 149 6.55 2.48 -6.94
CA TYR A 149 7.68 3.18 -7.55
C TYR A 149 8.98 2.42 -7.30
N LYS A 150 9.82 2.26 -8.33
CA LYS A 150 11.06 1.45 -8.29
C LYS A 150 10.87 0.03 -7.71
N GLY A 151 9.68 -0.55 -7.87
CA GLY A 151 9.35 -1.88 -7.36
C GLY A 151 8.93 -1.92 -5.88
N CYS A 152 8.74 -0.76 -5.23
CA CYS A 152 8.30 -0.67 -3.84
C CYS A 152 6.95 0.05 -3.74
N PRO A 153 5.99 -0.47 -2.93
CA PRO A 153 4.74 0.21 -2.68
C PRO A 153 4.95 1.32 -1.64
N TYR A 154 4.38 2.49 -1.90
CA TYR A 154 4.35 3.63 -1.01
C TYR A 154 2.90 4.01 -0.74
N ASP A 155 2.49 3.88 0.51
CA ASP A 155 1.14 4.23 0.97
C ASP A 155 1.09 5.68 1.42
N LEU A 156 0.60 6.53 0.53
CA LEU A 156 0.53 7.97 0.66
C LEU A 156 -0.83 8.37 1.23
N ASN A 157 -0.84 9.44 2.02
CA ASN A 157 -2.08 10.04 2.50
C ASN A 157 -2.12 11.52 2.14
N VAL A 158 -3.11 11.91 1.32
CA VAL A 158 -3.37 13.27 0.89
C VAL A 158 -4.57 13.80 1.68
N THR A 159 -4.34 14.81 2.51
CA THR A 159 -5.37 15.40 3.36
C THR A 159 -5.60 16.88 3.01
N THR A 160 -6.82 17.36 3.19
CA THR A 160 -7.12 18.79 3.13
C THR A 160 -6.66 19.48 4.42
N SER A 161 -6.48 20.80 4.38
CA SER A 161 -6.11 21.58 5.57
C SER A 161 -7.01 21.32 6.79
N THR A 162 -8.33 21.25 6.57
CA THR A 162 -9.32 20.94 7.61
C THR A 162 -9.13 19.52 8.15
N ALA A 163 -8.98 18.53 7.27
CA ALA A 163 -8.75 17.15 7.70
C ALA A 163 -7.44 17.01 8.48
N GLN A 164 -6.37 17.69 8.04
CA GLN A 164 -5.07 17.67 8.72
C GLN A 164 -5.14 18.28 10.12
N LYS A 165 -5.94 19.33 10.33
CA LYS A 165 -6.18 19.92 11.65
C LYS A 165 -6.79 18.90 12.61
N TYR A 166 -7.75 18.10 12.15
CA TYR A 166 -8.45 17.11 12.98
C TYR A 166 -7.71 15.78 13.10
N TYR A 167 -6.78 15.48 12.19
CA TYR A 167 -6.02 14.23 12.18
C TYR A 167 -5.27 13.99 13.50
N LYS A 168 -4.85 15.06 14.19
CA LYS A 168 -4.19 14.99 15.50
C LYS A 168 -5.04 14.38 16.61
N TYR A 169 -6.37 14.38 16.45
CA TYR A 169 -7.31 13.81 17.42
C TYR A 169 -7.74 12.39 17.05
N MET A 170 -7.35 11.88 15.88
CA MET A 170 -7.67 10.50 15.52
C MET A 170 -6.76 9.54 16.28
N PRO A 171 -7.33 8.59 17.06
CA PRO A 171 -6.54 7.56 17.70
C PRO A 171 -5.92 6.64 16.66
N GLU A 172 -4.71 6.15 16.93
CA GLU A 172 -4.09 5.16 16.05
C GLU A 172 -4.90 3.85 16.07
N PRO A 173 -5.18 3.25 14.91
CA PRO A 173 -5.89 1.99 14.86
C PRO A 173 -5.06 0.93 15.58
N LYS A 174 -5.60 0.38 16.67
CA LYS A 174 -5.00 -0.77 17.35
C LYS A 174 -4.96 -1.93 16.36
N LYS A 175 -3.75 -2.38 15.99
CA LYS A 175 -3.58 -3.61 15.22
C LYS A 175 -4.10 -4.76 16.08
N VAL A 176 -5.23 -5.34 15.71
CA VAL A 176 -5.75 -6.55 16.37
C VAL A 176 -4.81 -7.69 15.99
N ASP A 177 -4.06 -8.20 16.98
CA ASP A 177 -3.11 -9.28 16.72
C ASP A 177 -3.83 -10.64 16.72
N LEU A 178 -4.36 -11.00 15.55
CA LEU A 178 -4.87 -12.34 15.27
C LEU A 178 -3.80 -13.24 14.62
N SER A 179 -2.54 -12.79 14.56
CA SER A 179 -1.55 -13.41 13.66
C SER A 179 -0.99 -14.75 14.13
N ASN A 180 -1.27 -15.14 15.37
CA ASN A 180 -0.74 -16.38 15.97
C ASN A 180 -1.70 -17.57 15.90
N VAL A 181 -2.96 -17.35 15.50
CA VAL A 181 -3.98 -18.41 15.50
C VAL A 181 -4.68 -18.44 14.16
N ILE A 182 -4.61 -19.59 13.50
CA ILE A 182 -5.46 -19.87 12.34
C ILE A 182 -6.77 -20.46 12.86
N VAL A 183 -7.86 -19.73 12.65
CA VAL A 183 -9.23 -20.15 12.99
C VAL A 183 -9.92 -20.58 11.71
N ALA A 184 -10.73 -21.65 11.79
CA ALA A 184 -11.55 -22.05 10.66
C ALA A 184 -12.62 -20.99 10.38
N PRO A 185 -12.64 -20.40 9.17
CA PRO A 185 -13.60 -19.35 8.83
C PRO A 185 -15.01 -19.89 8.55
N MET A 186 -15.14 -21.22 8.44
CA MET A 186 -16.38 -21.90 8.10
C MET A 186 -16.42 -23.29 8.75
N PRO A 187 -17.61 -23.80 9.10
CA PRO A 187 -17.76 -25.15 9.60
C PRO A 187 -17.50 -26.17 8.47
N GLY A 188 -16.83 -27.27 8.78
CA GLY A 188 -16.44 -28.27 7.80
C GLY A 188 -15.64 -29.43 8.38
N MET A 189 -15.02 -30.23 7.52
CA MET A 189 -14.15 -31.35 7.91
C MET A 189 -12.72 -31.07 7.47
N ILE A 190 -11.73 -31.34 8.32
CA ILE A 190 -10.32 -31.23 7.94
C ILE A 190 -9.98 -32.37 6.99
N LYS A 191 -9.62 -32.07 5.74
CA LYS A 191 -9.26 -33.09 4.76
C LYS A 191 -7.81 -33.55 4.91
N SER A 192 -6.91 -32.60 5.09
CA SER A 192 -5.48 -32.84 5.24
C SER A 192 -4.84 -31.72 6.06
N VAL A 193 -3.73 -32.06 6.70
CA VAL A 193 -2.84 -31.12 7.40
C VAL A 193 -1.48 -31.19 6.74
N SER A 194 -1.03 -30.07 6.17
CA SER A 194 0.19 -29.96 5.34
C SER A 194 1.42 -29.56 6.17
N VAL A 195 1.24 -29.26 7.47
CA VAL A 195 2.30 -28.77 8.37
C VAL A 195 2.50 -29.66 9.60
N LYS A 196 3.75 -29.74 10.07
CA LYS A 196 4.13 -30.46 11.30
C LYS A 196 4.53 -29.50 12.42
N VAL A 197 4.38 -29.93 13.67
CA VAL A 197 4.92 -29.20 14.83
C VAL A 197 6.43 -29.00 14.68
N GLY A 198 6.90 -27.77 14.90
CA GLY A 198 8.30 -27.36 14.74
C GLY A 198 8.71 -26.98 13.32
N GLN A 199 7.85 -27.14 12.31
CA GLN A 199 8.13 -26.74 10.93
C GLN A 199 8.08 -25.21 10.79
N SER A 200 9.04 -24.64 10.07
CA SER A 200 9.00 -23.25 9.63
C SER A 200 8.05 -23.12 8.44
N VAL A 201 7.12 -22.17 8.51
CA VAL A 201 6.19 -21.82 7.43
C VAL A 201 6.42 -20.39 6.97
N SER A 202 6.21 -20.12 5.69
CA SER A 202 6.22 -18.76 5.13
C SER A 202 4.80 -18.18 5.11
N GLU A 203 4.70 -16.86 5.08
CA GLU A 203 3.43 -16.16 4.81
C GLU A 203 2.79 -16.70 3.53
N CYS A 204 1.46 -16.86 3.54
CA CYS A 204 0.66 -17.46 2.47
C CYS A 204 0.98 -18.94 2.17
N GLN A 205 1.77 -19.64 2.98
CA GLN A 205 1.96 -21.08 2.85
C GLN A 205 0.72 -21.85 3.32
N GLU A 206 0.35 -22.90 2.58
CA GLU A 206 -0.75 -23.77 2.98
C GLU A 206 -0.45 -24.53 4.28
N THR A 207 -1.43 -24.50 5.19
CA THR A 207 -1.34 -25.14 6.51
C THR A 207 -2.24 -26.37 6.62
N CYS A 208 -3.51 -26.24 6.24
CA CYS A 208 -4.46 -27.35 6.16
C CYS A 208 -5.54 -27.08 5.12
N VAL A 209 -6.21 -28.13 4.66
CA VAL A 209 -7.34 -28.03 3.74
C VAL A 209 -8.62 -28.44 4.46
N ILE A 210 -9.64 -27.58 4.42
CA ILE A 210 -10.97 -27.85 4.96
C ILE A 210 -11.90 -28.20 3.80
N GLU A 211 -12.67 -29.27 3.95
CA GLU A 211 -13.75 -29.67 3.07
C GLU A 211 -15.08 -29.20 3.68
N ALA A 212 -15.80 -28.35 2.96
CA ALA A 212 -17.12 -27.89 3.33
C ALA A 212 -17.99 -27.79 2.08
N MET A 213 -19.25 -28.23 2.17
CA MET A 213 -20.19 -28.22 1.03
C MET A 213 -19.62 -28.86 -0.26
N LYS A 214 -18.83 -29.94 -0.13
CA LYS A 214 -18.11 -30.63 -1.24
C LYS A 214 -17.07 -29.77 -1.97
N MET A 215 -16.63 -28.68 -1.35
CA MET A 215 -15.54 -27.82 -1.83
C MET A 215 -14.37 -27.85 -0.85
N GLN A 216 -13.16 -27.73 -1.39
CA GLN A 216 -11.93 -27.71 -0.61
C GLN A 216 -11.40 -26.27 -0.53
N ASN A 217 -11.17 -25.79 0.70
CA ASN A 217 -10.60 -24.48 0.98
C ASN A 217 -9.28 -24.64 1.73
N SER A 218 -8.19 -24.17 1.12
CA SER A 218 -6.86 -24.12 1.71
C SER A 218 -6.77 -22.98 2.72
N LEU A 219 -6.40 -23.29 3.96
CA LEU A 219 -6.06 -22.29 4.96
C LEU A 219 -4.57 -21.94 4.87
N LEU A 220 -4.30 -20.65 4.73
CA LEU A 220 -2.95 -20.12 4.54
C LEU A 220 -2.40 -19.51 5.84
N ALA A 221 -1.09 -19.62 6.03
CA ALA A 221 -0.40 -18.98 7.14
C ALA A 221 -0.47 -17.45 7.01
N PRO A 222 -0.97 -16.72 8.02
CA PRO A 222 -1.11 -15.26 7.96
C PRO A 222 0.24 -14.53 8.01
N LYS A 223 1.29 -15.18 8.53
CA LYS A 223 2.66 -14.68 8.64
C LYS A 223 3.66 -15.83 8.61
N SER A 224 4.90 -15.52 8.26
CA SER A 224 6.03 -16.45 8.39
C SER A 224 6.33 -16.74 9.88
N GLY A 225 6.60 -18.00 10.24
CA GLY A 225 6.79 -18.40 11.63
C GLY A 225 7.08 -19.89 11.82
N LYS A 226 7.15 -20.35 13.07
CA LYS A 226 7.27 -21.79 13.41
C LYS A 226 5.96 -22.31 13.99
N VAL A 227 5.58 -23.53 13.62
CA VAL A 227 4.38 -24.19 14.14
C VAL A 227 4.62 -24.64 15.59
N LYS A 228 3.86 -24.15 16.58
CA LYS A 228 4.00 -24.58 17.99
C LYS A 228 3.14 -25.80 18.32
N ALA A 229 1.89 -25.77 17.87
CA ALA A 229 0.93 -26.83 18.15
C ALA A 229 -0.06 -26.96 17.00
N VAL A 230 -0.35 -28.22 16.63
CA VAL A 230 -1.37 -28.56 15.64
C VAL A 230 -2.47 -29.29 16.40
N ASN A 231 -3.57 -28.61 16.72
CA ASN A 231 -4.71 -29.21 17.44
C ASN A 231 -5.79 -29.73 16.47
N CYS A 232 -5.40 -30.10 15.25
CA CYS A 232 -6.29 -30.54 14.19
C CYS A 232 -5.77 -31.83 13.54
N GLU A 233 -6.66 -32.77 13.25
CA GLU A 233 -6.33 -34.04 12.60
C GLU A 233 -7.23 -34.24 11.38
N ALA A 234 -6.72 -34.93 10.36
CA ALA A 234 -7.50 -35.28 9.18
C ALA A 234 -8.74 -36.11 9.59
N GLY A 235 -9.89 -35.77 9.03
CA GLY A 235 -11.18 -36.40 9.31
C GLY A 235 -11.97 -35.80 10.47
N LYS A 236 -11.41 -34.87 11.26
CA LYS A 236 -12.16 -34.20 12.34
C LYS A 236 -13.07 -33.09 11.80
N ALA A 237 -14.28 -33.00 12.36
CA ALA A 237 -15.20 -31.89 12.12
C ALA A 237 -14.77 -30.64 12.90
N VAL A 238 -15.00 -29.47 12.32
CA VAL A 238 -14.67 -28.15 12.87
C VAL A 238 -15.90 -27.26 12.77
N GLU A 239 -16.22 -26.55 13.85
CA GLU A 239 -17.29 -25.55 13.90
C GLU A 239 -16.76 -24.13 13.65
N GLU A 240 -17.66 -23.23 13.28
CA GLU A 240 -17.34 -21.81 13.06
C GLU A 240 -16.82 -21.15 14.35
N GLY A 241 -15.69 -20.45 14.26
CA GLY A 241 -15.10 -19.78 15.43
C GLY A 241 -14.51 -20.72 16.48
N SER A 242 -14.59 -22.05 16.27
CA SER A 242 -14.01 -23.02 17.18
C SER A 242 -12.50 -23.02 17.11
N SER A 243 -11.88 -23.02 18.29
CA SER A 243 -10.44 -23.12 18.47
C SER A 243 -9.88 -24.52 18.20
N SER A 244 -10.36 -25.19 17.15
CA SER A 244 -9.74 -26.37 16.52
C SER A 244 -8.45 -25.92 15.82
N SER A 245 -7.52 -25.44 16.64
CA SER A 245 -6.56 -24.41 16.29
C SER A 245 -5.22 -25.02 15.90
N ILE A 246 -4.76 -24.74 14.69
CA ILE A 246 -3.31 -24.71 14.47
C ILE A 246 -2.83 -23.45 15.16
N ARG A 247 -2.25 -23.60 16.36
CA ARG A 247 -1.62 -22.51 17.10
C ARG A 247 -0.17 -22.40 16.66
N PHE A 248 0.17 -21.24 16.09
CA PHE A 248 1.56 -20.89 15.81
C PHE A 248 2.10 -20.14 17.03
N ASP A 249 3.32 -20.47 17.46
CA ASP A 249 4.14 -19.49 18.18
C ASP A 249 5.05 -18.90 17.13
N LEU A 250 4.85 -17.63 16.85
CA LEU A 250 5.86 -16.86 16.14
C LEU A 250 7.09 -16.77 17.04
N VAL A 251 8.09 -17.62 16.79
CA VAL A 251 9.46 -17.31 17.20
C VAL A 251 9.91 -16.22 16.25
N PHE A 252 9.83 -14.96 16.71
CA PHE A 252 10.54 -13.85 16.10
C PHE A 252 12.04 -14.18 16.18
N GLY A 253 12.64 -14.48 15.02
CA GLY A 253 14.07 -14.32 14.79
C GLY A 253 14.28 -12.94 14.21
#